data_AF-B8D0N4-F1
#
_entry.id   AF-B8D0N4-F1
#
_cell.length_a   1.000
_cell.length_b   1.000
_cell.length_c   1.000
_cell.angle_alpha   90.00
_cell.angle_beta   90.00
_cell.angle_gamma   90.00
#
_symmetry.space_group_name_H-M   'P 1'
#
loop_
_entity.id
_entity.type
_entity.pdbx_description
1 polymer ?
#
loop_
_entity_poly.entity_id
_entity_poly.type
_entity_poly.pdbx_seq_one_letter_code
_entity_poly.pdbx_strand_id
1 'polypeptide(L)'
;MRKSLFTLWKIIKFLRDNDVKTGQKLLFLVPFLYLIMPFDVVGDFFPVAGQLDDVAVFVLMWPILKSLISGYEPGEGSGNDSRDEDTVDMDRGDYEIE
;
A
#
# COMPACT_ATOMS: atom_id res chain seq x y z
N MET A 1 -9.58 1.30 15.11
CA MET A 1 -10.09 1.38 13.72
C MET A 1 -9.27 2.29 12.79
N ARG A 2 -8.57 3.34 13.26
CA ARG A 2 -7.77 4.26 12.40
C ARG A 2 -6.66 3.59 11.55
N LYS A 3 -6.07 2.48 12.01
CA LYS A 3 -4.96 1.78 11.32
C LYS A 3 -5.36 1.13 9.98
N SER A 4 -6.61 0.68 9.85
CA SER A 4 -7.10 0.02 8.63
C SER A 4 -7.18 1.01 7.45
N LEU A 5 -7.67 2.22 7.71
CA LEU A 5 -7.76 3.29 6.71
C LEU A 5 -6.38 3.72 6.20
N PHE A 6 -5.40 3.83 7.09
CA PHE A 6 -4.01 4.16 6.72
C PHE A 6 -3.37 3.08 5.83
N THR A 7 -3.68 1.81 6.08
CA THR A 7 -3.19 0.68 5.27
C THR A 7 -3.77 0.74 3.86
N LEU A 8 -5.08 0.99 3.73
CA LEU A 8 -5.75 1.11 2.44
C LEU A 8 -5.19 2.29 1.62
N TRP A 9 -5.00 3.44 2.28
CA TRP A 9 -4.42 4.62 1.66
C TRP A 9 -2.99 4.36 1.17
N LYS A 10 -2.18 3.66 1.97
CA LYS A 10 -0.81 3.27 1.61
C LYS A 10 -0.78 2.34 0.38
N ILE A 11 -1.72 1.40 0.28
CA ILE A 11 -1.86 0.53 -0.91
C ILE A 11 -2.21 1.34 -2.16
N ILE A 12 -3.17 2.28 -2.06
CA ILE A 12 -3.53 3.15 -3.18
C ILE A 12 -2.33 3.99 -3.62
N LYS A 13 -1.58 4.55 -2.66
CA LYS A 13 -0.37 5.32 -2.94
C LYS A 13 0.69 4.45 -3.63
N PHE A 14 0.98 3.26 -3.11
CA PHE A 14 1.91 2.29 -3.71
C PHE A 14 1.58 1.96 -5.18
N LEU A 15 0.31 1.72 -5.50
CA LEU A 15 -0.11 1.42 -6.87
C LEU A 15 0.05 2.63 -7.81
N ARG A 16 -0.20 3.84 -7.31
CA ARG A 16 -0.12 5.09 -8.07
C ARG A 16 1.30 5.65 -8.19
N ASP A 17 2.21 5.24 -7.30
CA ASP A 17 3.57 5.76 -7.22
C ASP A 17 4.41 5.37 -8.44
N ASN A 18 4.90 6.33 -9.22
CA ASN A 18 5.70 6.06 -10.42
C ASN A 18 7.13 5.60 -10.10
N ASP A 19 7.62 5.80 -8.87
CA ASP A 19 8.95 5.35 -8.45
C ASP A 19 8.98 3.83 -8.17
N VAL A 20 7.81 3.21 -7.98
CA VAL A 20 7.69 1.76 -7.84
C VAL A 20 7.75 1.09 -9.21
N LYS A 21 8.70 0.17 -9.40
CA LYS A 21 8.86 -0.58 -10.65
C LYS A 21 7.55 -1.27 -11.04
N THR A 22 7.18 -1.19 -12.33
CA THR A 22 5.96 -1.82 -12.86
C THR A 22 5.87 -3.30 -12.52
N GLY A 23 6.98 -4.03 -12.50
CA GLY A 23 7.01 -5.44 -12.11
C GLY A 23 6.57 -5.69 -10.65
N GLN A 24 6.90 -4.80 -9.71
CA GLN A 24 6.48 -4.93 -8.31
C GLN A 24 4.99 -4.66 -8.16
N LYS A 25 4.45 -3.69 -8.91
CA LYS A 25 3.01 -3.42 -8.96
C LYS A 25 2.25 -4.60 -9.56
N LEU A 26 2.78 -5.18 -10.65
CA LEU A 26 2.19 -6.34 -11.29
C LEU A 26 2.14 -7.52 -10.32
N LEU A 27 3.26 -7.81 -9.65
CA LEU A 27 3.35 -8.90 -8.67
C LEU A 27 2.40 -8.71 -7.49
N PHE A 28 2.18 -7.46 -7.07
CA PHE A 28 1.18 -7.13 -6.06
C PHE A 28 -0.26 -7.37 -6.55
N LEU A 29 -0.54 -7.10 -7.83
CA LEU A 29 -1.87 -7.27 -8.43
C LEU A 29 -2.19 -8.72 -8.82
N VAL A 30 -1.19 -9.56 -9.10
CA VAL A 30 -1.34 -10.98 -9.47
C VAL A 30 -2.34 -11.74 -8.58
N PRO A 31 -2.24 -11.74 -7.24
CA PRO A 31 -3.18 -12.49 -6.39
C PRO A 31 -4.61 -11.93 -6.45
N PHE A 32 -4.79 -10.64 -6.68
CA PHE A 32 -6.12 -10.05 -6.86
C PHE A 32 -6.71 -10.38 -8.23
N LEU A 33 -5.87 -10.40 -9.27
CA LEU A 33 -6.28 -10.85 -10.61
C LEU A 33 -6.67 -12.33 -10.58
N TYR A 34 -5.94 -13.15 -9.83
CA TYR A 34 -6.24 -14.56 -9.63
C TYR A 34 -7.62 -14.73 -8.97
N LEU A 35 -7.90 -14.00 -7.89
CA LEU A 35 -9.16 -14.07 -7.15
C LEU A 35 -10.40 -13.65 -7.97
N ILE A 36 -10.23 -12.82 -9.00
CA ILE A 36 -11.34 -12.32 -9.85
C ILE A 36 -11.50 -13.17 -11.11
N MET A 37 -10.48 -13.93 -11.52
CA MET A 37 -10.57 -14.79 -12.69
C MET A 37 -11.45 -16.00 -12.38
N PRO A 38 -12.58 -16.21 -13.08
CA PRO A 38 -13.43 -17.39 -12.91
C PRO A 38 -12.81 -18.67 -13.51
N PHE A 39 -11.50 -18.65 -13.80
CA PHE A 39 -10.74 -19.77 -14.33
C PHE A 39 -9.92 -20.39 -13.21
N ASP A 40 -10.52 -21.37 -12.55
CA ASP A 40 -9.79 -22.37 -11.79
C ASP A 40 -8.80 -23.05 -12.75
N VAL A 41 -7.51 -23.04 -12.42
CA VAL A 41 -6.50 -23.87 -13.11
C VAL A 41 -6.90 -25.35 -13.05
N VAL A 42 -7.73 -25.71 -12.06
CA VAL A 42 -8.36 -27.02 -11.87
C VAL A 42 -9.80 -26.98 -12.38
N GLY A 43 -9.99 -27.11 -13.69
CA GLY A 43 -11.30 -27.04 -14.32
C GLY A 43 -12.41 -27.81 -13.57
N ASP A 44 -13.46 -27.07 -13.21
CA ASP A 44 -14.86 -27.43 -12.91
C ASP A 44 -15.22 -28.79 -12.28
N PHE A 45 -14.31 -29.51 -11.60
CA PHE A 45 -14.62 -30.85 -11.05
C PHE A 45 -14.85 -30.90 -9.54
N PHE A 46 -14.40 -29.89 -8.77
CA PHE A 46 -14.57 -29.88 -7.31
C PHE A 46 -15.01 -28.50 -6.80
N PRO A 47 -16.32 -28.26 -6.59
CA PRO A 47 -16.84 -26.97 -6.13
C PRO A 47 -16.31 -26.50 -4.76
N VAL A 48 -15.64 -27.39 -4.01
CA VAL A 48 -15.01 -27.10 -2.71
C VAL A 48 -13.49 -26.92 -2.82
N ALA A 49 -12.85 -27.51 -3.83
CA ALA A 49 -11.39 -27.39 -4.01
C ALA A 49 -10.98 -26.03 -4.55
N GLY A 50 -11.76 -25.45 -5.48
CA GLY A 50 -11.52 -24.09 -5.99
C GLY A 50 -11.53 -23.02 -4.89
N GLN A 51 -12.50 -23.10 -3.96
CA GLN A 51 -12.58 -22.14 -2.83
C GLN A 51 -11.43 -22.29 -1.83
N LEU A 52 -10.89 -23.51 -1.66
CA LEU A 52 -9.74 -23.74 -0.78
C LEU A 52 -8.44 -23.25 -1.42
N ASP A 53 -8.32 -23.39 -2.74
CA ASP A 53 -7.18 -22.90 -3.51
C ASP A 53 -7.05 -21.37 -3.43
N ASP A 54 -8.15 -20.62 -3.56
CA ASP A 54 -8.16 -19.17 -3.42
C ASP A 54 -7.62 -18.68 -2.07
N VAL A 55 -8.05 -19.33 -0.98
CA VAL A 55 -7.59 -19.00 0.38
C VAL A 55 -6.13 -19.40 0.57
N ALA A 56 -5.72 -20.56 0.05
CA ALA A 56 -4.35 -21.04 0.13
C ALA A 56 -3.39 -20.10 -0.60
N VAL A 57 -3.71 -19.69 -1.83
CA VAL A 57 -2.92 -18.73 -2.61
C VAL A 57 -2.80 -17.40 -1.87
N PHE A 58 -3.89 -16.87 -1.31
CA PHE A 58 -3.85 -15.62 -0.55
C PHE A 58 -2.96 -15.71 0.69
N VAL A 59 -3.08 -16.80 1.46
CA VAL A 59 -2.26 -17.03 2.66
C VAL A 59 -0.78 -17.20 2.32
N LEU A 60 -0.47 -17.91 1.24
CA LEU A 60 0.91 -18.12 0.77
C LEU A 60 1.53 -16.84 0.19
N MET A 61 0.74 -16.00 -0.48
CA MET A 61 1.20 -14.71 -1.01
C MET A 61 1.26 -13.60 0.04
N TRP A 62 0.51 -13.70 1.14
CA TRP A 62 0.51 -12.73 2.23
C TRP A 62 1.91 -12.29 2.71
N PRO A 63 2.89 -13.19 2.98
CA PRO A 63 4.23 -12.76 3.38
C PRO A 63 4.95 -11.93 2.32
N ILE A 64 4.78 -12.26 1.04
CA ILE A 64 5.38 -11.53 -0.09
C ILE A 64 4.74 -10.13 -0.17
N LEU A 65 3.41 -10.07 -0.08
CA LEU A 65 2.64 -8.84 -0.11
C LEU A 65 3.03 -7.92 1.07
N LYS A 66 3.19 -8.51 2.26
CA LYS A 66 3.65 -7.82 3.46
C LYS A 66 5.06 -7.27 3.27
N SER A 67 5.97 -8.03 2.67
CA SER A 67 7.34 -7.59 2.36
C SER A 67 7.38 -6.42 1.38
N LEU A 68 6.50 -6.44 0.36
CA LEU A 68 6.40 -5.36 -0.62
C LEU A 68 5.88 -4.06 0.03
N ILE A 69 4.85 -4.15 0.87
CA ILE A 69 4.29 -2.98 1.58
C ILE A 69 5.20 -2.50 2.71
N SER A 70 5.90 -3.41 3.41
CA SER A 70 6.79 -3.04 4.52
C SER A 70 8.05 -2.35 4.04
N GLY A 71 8.58 -2.74 2.88
CA GLY A 71 9.71 -2.06 2.24
C GLY A 71 9.31 -0.77 1.51
N TYR A 72 8.01 -0.51 1.34
CA TYR A 72 7.51 0.73 0.78
C TYR A 72 7.29 1.74 1.91
N GLU A 73 8.19 2.69 2.05
CA GLU A 73 7.92 3.92 2.79
C GLU A 73 7.27 4.89 1.82
N PRO A 74 5.99 5.27 2.03
CA PRO A 74 5.36 6.24 1.17
C PRO A 74 6.10 7.55 1.40
N GLY A 75 6.99 7.93 0.47
CA GLY A 75 7.78 9.15 0.58
C GLY A 75 6.87 10.27 1.07
N GLU A 76 7.21 10.86 2.22
CA GLU A 76 6.48 11.98 2.79
C GLU A 76 6.59 13.14 1.78
N GLY A 77 5.60 13.18 0.90
CA GLY A 77 5.62 14.07 -0.25
C GLY A 77 4.20 14.44 -0.56
N SER A 78 3.90 15.70 -0.27
CA SER A 78 2.80 16.48 -0.83
C SER A 78 1.41 16.26 -0.24
N GLY A 79 1.26 16.56 1.05
CA GLY A 79 0.19 17.51 1.40
C GLY A 79 0.67 18.89 0.96
N ASN A 80 -0.16 19.63 0.22
CA ASN A 80 0.14 20.97 -0.27
C ASN A 80 0.77 21.85 0.80
N ASP A 81 2.08 22.06 0.72
CA ASP A 81 2.76 23.14 1.42
C ASP A 81 2.87 24.30 0.44
N SER A 82 1.83 25.14 0.47
CA SER A 82 1.94 26.53 0.06
C SER A 82 2.12 27.35 1.32
N ARG A 83 3.27 27.21 1.99
CA ARG A 83 3.77 28.21 2.92
C ARG A 83 5.18 28.56 2.52
N ASP A 84 5.26 29.78 2.00
CA ASP A 84 6.48 30.46 1.66
C ASP A 84 7.52 30.30 2.75
N GLU A 85 8.70 29.87 2.31
CA GLU A 85 9.88 29.46 3.07
C GLU A 85 10.63 30.68 3.64
N ASP A 86 9.91 31.63 4.25
CA ASP A 86 10.51 32.88 4.77
C ASP A 86 9.86 33.39 6.06
N THR A 87 9.22 32.50 6.84
CA THR A 87 8.77 32.86 8.20
C THR A 87 9.71 32.29 9.23
N VAL A 88 10.45 33.18 9.89
CA VAL A 88 11.23 32.88 11.10
C VAL A 88 10.26 32.51 12.23
N ASP A 89 10.40 31.31 12.78
CA ASP A 89 9.71 30.92 14.02
C ASP A 89 10.22 31.81 15.15
N MET A 90 9.37 32.72 15.64
CA MET A 90 9.63 33.57 16.79
C MET A 90 9.19 32.85 18.06
N ASP A 91 10.12 32.58 18.97
CA ASP A 91 9.80 31.92 20.23
C ASP A 91 9.37 32.97 21.28
N ARG A 92 8.57 32.55 22.28
CA ARG A 92 8.06 33.46 23.33
C ARG A 92 9.17 34.11 24.18
N GLY A 93 10.42 33.68 24.07
CA GLY A 93 11.56 34.26 24.79
C GLY A 93 12.18 35.46 24.09
N ASP A 94 11.93 35.65 22.79
CA ASP A 94 12.70 36.58 21.95
C ASP A 94 12.36 38.07 22.16
N TYR A 95 11.36 38.36 23.00
CA TYR A 95 10.92 39.72 23.35
C TYR A 95 11.25 40.12 24.80
N GLU A 96 11.99 39.29 25.55
CA GLU A 96 12.51 39.70 26.85
C GLU A 96 13.83 40.47 26.65
N ILE A 97 13.81 41.77 26.96
CA ILE A 97 14.99 42.65 26.93
C ILE A 97 15.55 42.71 28.36
N GLU A 98 16.80 42.24 28.55
CA GLU A 98 17.59 42.45 29.78
C GLU A 98 17.94 43.93 30.03
#